data_AF-A0A966MTT1-F1
#
_entry.id   AF-A0A966MTT1-F1
#
_cell.length_a   1.000
_cell.length_b   1.000
_cell.length_c   1.000
_cell.angle_alpha   90.00
_cell.angle_beta   90.00
_cell.angle_gamma   90.00
#
_symmetry.space_group_name_H-M   'P 1'
#
loop_
_entity.id
_entity.type
_entity.pdbx_description
1 polymer ?
#
loop_
_entity_poly.entity_id
_entity_poly.type
_entity_poly.pdbx_seq_one_letter_code
_entity_poly.pdbx_strand_id
1 'polypeptide(L)' 'APKGTPPAVIDKLVAALRAAVQDPTVKQRLTELSSDVPPMDKITPQGLKTHLEAEIKKWGPVIQKAGIYAD' A
#
# COMPACT_ATOMS: atom_id res chain seq x y z
N ALA A 1 -3.85 -4.27 -8.04
CA ALA A 1 -3.94 -4.86 -9.40
C ALA A 1 -5.27 -4.44 -10.03
N PRO A 2 -5.42 -4.45 -11.37
CA PRO A 2 -6.68 -4.13 -12.03
C PRO A 2 -7.84 -4.98 -11.50
N LYS A 3 -9.05 -4.40 -11.48
CA LYS A 3 -10.27 -5.13 -11.13
C LYS A 3 -10.39 -6.38 -12.02
N GLY A 4 -10.64 -7.53 -11.40
CA GLY A 4 -10.77 -8.80 -12.10
C GLY A 4 -9.46 -9.58 -12.29
N THR A 5 -8.33 -9.09 -11.76
CA THR A 5 -7.11 -9.90 -11.71
C THR A 5 -7.39 -11.23 -10.98
N PRO A 6 -7.05 -12.40 -11.56
CA PRO A 6 -7.35 -13.69 -10.94
C PRO A 6 -6.72 -13.84 -9.54
N PRO A 7 -7.40 -14.49 -8.58
CA PRO A 7 -6.90 -14.65 -7.22
C PRO A 7 -5.49 -15.27 -7.14
N ALA A 8 -5.24 -16.32 -7.93
CA ALA A 8 -3.92 -16.97 -7.95
C ALA A 8 -2.77 -16.03 -8.38
N VAL A 9 -3.06 -15.05 -9.25
CA VAL A 9 -2.08 -14.02 -9.64
C VAL A 9 -1.87 -13.03 -8.49
N ILE A 10 -2.93 -12.63 -7.80
CA ILE A 10 -2.83 -11.79 -6.60
C ILE A 10 -1.98 -12.48 -5.53
N ASP A 11 -2.23 -13.77 -5.27
CA ASP A 11 -1.51 -14.53 -4.25
C ASP A 11 -0.01 -14.61 -4.58
N LYS A 12 0.34 -14.85 -5.85
CA LYS A 12 1.73 -14.83 -6.31
C LYS A 12 2.38 -13.46 -6.14
N LEU A 13 1.66 -12.38 -6.45
CA LEU A 13 2.17 -11.01 -6.27
C LEU A 13 2.37 -10.66 -4.80
N VAL A 14 1.43 -11.05 -3.92
CA VAL A 14 1.54 -10.82 -2.48
C VAL A 14 2.73 -11.59 -1.92
N ALA A 15 2.91 -12.86 -2.29
CA ALA A 15 4.04 -13.66 -1.86
C ALA A 15 5.38 -13.03 -2.29
N ALA A 16 5.49 -12.62 -3.57
CA ALA A 16 6.68 -11.97 -4.10
C ALA A 16 6.99 -10.64 -3.39
N LEU A 17 5.97 -9.80 -3.14
CA LEU A 17 6.13 -8.55 -2.40
C LEU A 17 6.63 -8.80 -0.98
N ARG A 18 6.02 -9.74 -0.26
CA ARG A 18 6.41 -10.09 1.11
C ARG A 18 7.85 -10.58 1.19
N ALA A 19 8.30 -11.35 0.19
CA ALA A 19 9.71 -11.75 0.10
C ALA A 19 10.62 -10.55 -0.18
N ALA A 20 10.27 -9.72 -1.16
CA ALA A 20 11.10 -8.58 -1.58
C ALA A 20 11.32 -7.57 -0.45
N VAL A 21 10.27 -7.19 0.29
CA VAL A 21 10.40 -6.22 1.40
C VAL A 21 11.13 -6.78 2.62
N GLN A 22 11.38 -8.09 2.66
CA GLN A 22 12.19 -8.74 3.70
C GLN A 22 13.67 -8.81 3.32
N ASP A 23 13.99 -8.69 2.03
CA ASP A 23 15.35 -8.69 1.51
C ASP A 23 16.20 -7.55 2.12
N PRO A 24 17.42 -7.82 2.61
CA PRO A 24 18.25 -6.81 3.25
C PRO A 24 18.63 -5.64 2.32
N THR A 25 18.89 -5.91 1.04
CA THR A 25 19.25 -4.87 0.07
C THR A 25 18.05 -3.98 -0.20
N VAL A 26 16.85 -4.54 -0.37
CA VAL A 26 15.62 -3.76 -0.53
C VAL A 26 15.34 -2.89 0.69
N LYS A 27 15.45 -3.46 1.91
CA LYS A 27 15.26 -2.70 3.16
C LYS A 27 16.23 -1.53 3.26
N GLN A 28 17.51 -1.79 3.00
CA GLN A 28 18.55 -0.75 3.06
C GLN A 28 18.21 0.41 2.10
N ARG A 29 17.84 0.10 0.85
CA ARG A 29 17.49 1.14 -0.14
C ARG A 29 16.26 1.94 0.26
N LEU A 30 15.22 1.30 0.82
CA LEU A 30 14.05 2.03 1.33
C LEU A 30 14.44 2.95 2.51
N THR A 31 15.26 2.47 3.43
CA THR A 31 15.75 3.29 4.55
C THR A 31 16.61 4.47 4.08
N GLU A 32 17.50 4.28 3.09
CA GLU A 32 18.28 5.37 2.47
C GLU A 32 17.37 6.44 1.84
N LEU A 33 16.19 6.04 1.34
CA LEU A 33 15.15 6.92 0.82
C LEU A 33 14.20 7.45 1.90
N SER A 34 14.53 7.29 3.19
CA SER A 34 13.68 7.69 4.33
C SER A 34 12.29 7.05 4.30
N SER A 35 12.20 5.81 3.80
CA SER A 35 10.95 5.05 3.70
C SER A 35 10.96 3.82 4.62
N ASP A 36 9.87 3.63 5.35
CA ASP A 36 9.68 2.47 6.22
C ASP A 36 8.90 1.34 5.52
N VAL A 37 9.28 0.10 5.82
CA VAL A 37 8.49 -1.07 5.43
C VAL A 37 7.35 -1.24 6.42
N PRO A 38 6.08 -1.31 5.97
CA PRO A 38 4.95 -1.54 6.86
C PRO A 38 5.07 -2.89 7.60
N PRO A 39 4.44 -3.01 8.78
CA PRO A 39 4.29 -4.29 9.46
C PRO A 39 3.70 -5.39 8.55
N MET A 40 4.18 -6.62 8.68
CA MET A 40 3.85 -7.73 7.75
C MET A 40 2.36 -8.08 7.71
N ASP A 41 1.60 -7.82 8.76
CA ASP A 41 0.14 -7.98 8.80
C ASP A 41 -0.58 -6.99 7.85
N LYS A 42 0.02 -5.83 7.60
CA LYS A 42 -0.47 -4.84 6.62
C LYS A 42 -0.08 -5.17 5.18
N ILE A 43 0.90 -6.05 4.95
CA ILE A 43 1.33 -6.48 3.61
C ILE A 43 0.46 -7.64 3.12
N THR A 44 -0.84 -7.34 3.00
CA THR A 44 -1.90 -8.22 2.52
C THR A 44 -2.92 -7.40 1.72
N PRO A 45 -3.72 -8.03 0.82
CA PRO A 45 -4.77 -7.31 0.10
C PRO A 45 -5.76 -6.62 1.03
N GLN A 46 -6.13 -7.27 2.13
CA GLN A 46 -7.06 -6.71 3.12
C GLN A 46 -6.41 -5.58 3.93
N GLY A 47 -5.15 -5.73 4.34
CA GLY A 47 -4.42 -4.68 5.06
C GLY A 47 -4.32 -3.39 4.24
N LEU A 48 -3.99 -3.50 2.96
CA LEU A 48 -3.97 -2.36 2.05
C LEU A 48 -5.36 -1.73 1.86
N LYS A 49 -6.41 -2.56 1.70
CA LYS A 49 -7.79 -2.07 1.57
C LYS A 49 -8.21 -1.25 2.80
N THR A 50 -8.00 -1.80 3.99
CA THR A 50 -8.33 -1.11 5.25
C THR A 50 -7.58 0.22 5.39
N HIS A 51 -6.30 0.25 5.03
CA HIS A 51 -5.52 1.49 5.07
C HIS A 51 -6.04 2.53 4.08
N LEU A 52 -6.33 2.13 2.84
CA LEU A 52 -6.85 3.03 1.80
C LEU A 52 -8.20 3.64 2.21
N GLU A 53 -9.11 2.84 2.74
CA GLU A 53 -10.41 3.31 3.24
C GLU A 53 -10.24 4.33 4.38
N ALA A 54 -9.28 4.10 5.28
CA ALA A 54 -8.97 5.03 6.37
C ALA A 54 -8.40 6.36 5.85
N GLU A 55 -7.48 6.33 4.89
CA GLU A 55 -6.90 7.54 4.29
C GLU A 55 -7.96 8.33 3.52
N ILE A 56 -8.85 7.68 2.77
CA ILE A 56 -9.97 8.34 2.09
C ILE A 56 -10.87 9.03 3.11
N LYS A 57 -11.24 8.34 4.19
CA LYS A 57 -12.09 8.91 5.25
C LYS A 57 -11.44 10.09 5.95
N LYS A 58 -10.12 10.04 6.15
CA LYS A 58 -9.35 11.08 6.82
C LYS A 58 -9.23 12.33 5.95
N TRP A 59 -8.85 12.18 4.69
CA TRP A 59 -8.48 13.32 3.84
C TRP A 59 -9.63 13.84 2.98
N GLY A 60 -10.58 12.99 2.60
CA GLY A 60 -11.73 13.38 1.76
C GLY A 60 -12.47 14.63 2.28
N PRO A 61 -12.89 14.66 3.57
CA PRO A 61 -13.57 15.84 4.12
C PRO A 61 -12.71 17.11 4.16
N VAL A 62 -11.40 16.96 4.41
CA VAL A 62 -10.47 18.09 4.46
C VAL A 62 -10.35 18.73 3.07
N ILE A 63 -10.17 17.90 2.04
CA ILE A 63 -10.06 18.35 0.64
C ILE A 63 -11.35 19.02 0.19
N GLN A 64 -12.50 18.38 0.43
CA GLN A 64 -13.81 18.93 0.07
C GLN A 64 -14.07 20.29 0.74
N LYS A 65 -13.73 20.42 2.03
CA LYS A 65 -13.90 21.70 2.76
C LYS A 65 -12.97 22.80 2.25
N ALA A 66 -11.77 22.44 1.80
CA ALA A 66 -10.83 23.39 1.23
C ALA A 66 -11.27 23.91 -0.16
N GLY A 67 -12.24 23.26 -0.82
CA GLY A 67 -12.69 23.63 -2.16
C GLY A 67 -11.61 23.43 -3.23
N ILE A 68 -10.62 22.58 -2.96
CA ILE A 68 -9.50 22.26 -3.86
C ILE A 68 -9.85 20.98 -4.61
N TYR A 69 -9.68 21.00 -5.93
CA TYR A 69 -9.94 19.87 -6.82
C TYR A 69 -8.64 19.54 -7.56
N ALA A 70 -8.42 18.24 -7.82
CA ALA A 70 -7.52 17.86 -8.89
C ALA A 70 -8.18 18.26 -10.22
N ASP A 71 -7.42 18.89 -11.09
CA ASP A 71 -7.82 19.36 -12.42
C ASP A 71 -8.30 18.24 -13.36
#